data_AF-A0A371PGN8-F1
#
_entry.id   AF-A0A371PGN8-F1
#
_cell.length_a   1.000
_cell.length_b   1.000
_cell.length_c   1.000
_cell.angle_alpha   90.00
_cell.angle_beta   90.00
_cell.angle_gamma   90.00
#
_symmetry.space_group_name_H-M   'P 1'
#
loop_
_entity.id
_entity.type
_entity.pdbx_description
1 polymer ?
#
loop_
_entity_poly.entity_id
_entity_poly.type
_entity_poly.pdbx_seq_one_letter_code
_entity_poly.pdbx_strand_id
1 'polypeptide(L)'
;MRKTQAKGFENQVYSNRVVRSEFDKNWRTTVSRSGYVIYTATRNQAKVTVLLSTGASKLLIFNKGGKVLVGSGGTSHYSKPHIAKDL
;
A
#
# COMPACT_ATOMS: atom_id res chain seq x y z
N MET A 1 16.86 30.39 -8.33
CA MET A 1 15.93 29.23 -8.41
C MET A 1 15.72 28.66 -7.01
N ARG A 2 14.51 28.75 -6.44
CA ARG A 2 14.20 28.09 -5.16
C ARG A 2 13.91 26.62 -5.44
N LYS A 3 14.82 25.73 -5.06
CA LYS A 3 14.51 24.30 -4.95
C LYS A 3 13.65 24.12 -3.71
N THR A 4 12.34 24.11 -3.87
CA THR A 4 11.43 23.65 -2.82
C THR A 4 11.67 22.15 -2.66
N GLN A 5 12.57 21.79 -1.74
CA GLN A 5 12.75 20.42 -1.32
C GLN A 5 11.42 20.00 -0.71
N ALA A 6 10.64 19.20 -1.44
CA ALA A 6 9.44 18.59 -0.89
C ALA A 6 9.90 17.80 0.34
N LYS A 7 9.56 18.31 1.53
CA LYS A 7 9.83 17.67 2.80
C LYS A 7 8.91 16.45 2.87
N GLY A 8 9.33 15.38 2.19
CA GLY A 8 8.60 14.14 2.03
C GLY A 8 8.54 13.42 3.36
N PHE A 9 7.64 13.83 4.23
CA PHE A 9 7.25 13.03 5.38
C PHE A 9 6.40 11.86 4.86
N GLU A 10 7.08 10.83 4.37
CA GLU A 10 6.45 9.57 4.06
C GLU A 10 6.44 8.72 5.33
N ASN A 11 5.33 8.85 6.07
CA ASN A 11 4.97 7.89 7.11
C ASN A 11 4.59 6.56 6.42
N GLN A 12 5.56 5.86 5.85
CA GLN A 12 5.35 4.55 5.24
C GLN A 12 5.38 3.45 6.30
N VAL A 13 4.49 2.47 6.16
CA VAL A 13 4.65 1.17 6.80
C VAL A 13 5.15 0.21 5.73
N TYR A 14 6.15 -0.60 6.08
CA TYR A 14 6.76 -1.58 5.18
C TYR A 14 6.59 -2.99 5.76
N SER A 15 6.44 -3.98 4.88
CA SER A 15 6.51 -5.39 5.22
C SER A 15 7.20 -6.16 4.10
N ASN A 16 8.10 -7.07 4.47
CA ASN A 16 8.72 -8.08 3.59
C ASN A 16 8.10 -9.48 3.77
N ARG A 17 7.01 -9.58 4.53
CA ARG A 17 6.39 -10.86 4.89
C ARG A 17 5.08 -11.10 4.17
N VAL A 18 4.75 -10.29 3.16
CA VAL A 18 3.47 -10.39 2.45
C VAL A 18 3.56 -11.49 1.41
N VAL A 19 2.68 -12.48 1.53
CA VAL A 19 2.55 -13.56 0.54
C VAL A 19 1.55 -13.18 -0.54
N ARG A 20 0.46 -12.52 -0.15
CA ARG A 20 -0.62 -12.12 -1.06
C ARG A 20 -1.29 -10.84 -0.59
N SER A 21 -1.70 -9.99 -1.53
CA SER A 21 -2.55 -8.83 -1.28
C SER A 21 -3.75 -8.88 -2.22
N GLU A 22 -4.94 -8.77 -1.65
CA GLU A 22 -6.21 -8.78 -2.37
C GLU A 22 -6.85 -7.40 -2.25
N PHE A 23 -7.08 -6.76 -3.39
CA PHE A 23 -7.60 -5.40 -3.48
C PHE A 23 -9.08 -5.45 -3.86
N ASP A 24 -9.90 -4.63 -3.22
CA ASP A 24 -11.28 -4.46 -3.65
C ASP A 24 -11.39 -3.68 -4.98
N LYS A 25 -12.61 -3.38 -5.44
CA LYS A 25 -12.84 -2.64 -6.68
C LYS A 25 -12.49 -1.15 -6.64
N ASN A 26 -12.02 -0.63 -5.50
CA ASN A 26 -11.78 0.79 -5.29
C ASN A 26 -10.31 1.19 -5.55
N TRP A 27 -9.61 0.43 -6.39
CA TRP A 27 -8.19 0.65 -6.68
C TRP A 27 -7.95 0.85 -8.17
N ARG A 28 -6.99 1.72 -8.48
CA ARG A 28 -6.38 1.85 -9.80
C ARG A 28 -4.96 1.32 -9.74
N THR A 29 -4.58 0.51 -10.72
CA THR A 29 -3.25 -0.08 -10.82
C THR A 29 -2.39 0.68 -11.82
N THR A 30 -1.12 0.90 -11.48
CA THR A 30 -0.08 1.42 -12.37
C THR A 30 1.23 0.69 -12.13
N VAL A 31 2.12 0.62 -13.12
CA VAL A 31 3.46 0.05 -12.95
C VAL A 31 4.49 1.17 -13.03
N SER A 32 5.35 1.24 -12.03
CA SER A 32 6.43 2.22 -11.99
C SER A 32 7.60 1.81 -12.88
N ARG A 33 8.46 2.77 -13.24
CA ARG A 33 9.69 2.49 -14.01
C ARG A 33 10.65 1.53 -13.30
N SER A 34 10.59 1.47 -11.96
CA SER A 34 11.41 0.55 -11.15
C SER A 34 10.78 -0.83 -10.97
N GLY A 35 9.65 -1.12 -11.62
CA GLY A 35 9.00 -2.43 -11.59
C GLY A 35 8.02 -2.65 -10.44
N TYR A 36 7.84 -1.68 -9.54
CA TYR A 36 6.77 -1.75 -8.54
C TYR A 36 5.39 -1.65 -9.18
N VAL A 37 4.47 -2.47 -8.71
CA VAL A 37 3.04 -2.32 -8.97
C VAL A 37 2.47 -1.38 -7.91
N ILE A 38 1.92 -0.25 -8.34
CA ILE A 38 1.35 0.78 -7.47
C ILE A 38 -0.17 0.72 -7.59
N TYR A 39 -0.81 0.40 -6.47
CA TYR A 39 -2.26 0.49 -6.30
C TYR A 39 -2.58 1.82 -5.64
N THR A 40 -3.47 2.60 -6.25
CA THR A 40 -3.96 3.88 -5.71
C THR A 40 -5.45 3.81 -5.44
N ALA A 41 -5.87 4.11 -4.20
CA ALA A 41 -7.26 4.13 -3.78
C ALA A 41 -8.02 5.23 -4.54
N THR A 42 -9.09 4.86 -5.25
CA THR A 42 -9.93 5.77 -6.04
C THR A 42 -11.09 6.34 -5.22
N ARG A 43 -11.42 5.71 -4.08
CA ARG A 43 -12.48 6.08 -3.14
C ARG A 43 -12.02 5.94 -1.70
N ASN A 44 -12.78 6.54 -0.77
CA ASN A 44 -12.61 6.28 0.66
C ASN A 44 -13.03 4.85 0.99
N GLN A 45 -12.52 4.33 2.12
CA GLN A 45 -12.80 2.97 2.57
C GLN A 45 -12.34 1.90 1.57
N ALA A 46 -11.27 2.18 0.80
CA ALA A 46 -10.66 1.21 -0.11
C ALA A 46 -9.91 0.15 0.70
N LYS A 47 -10.23 -1.13 0.48
CA LYS A 47 -9.75 -2.23 1.30
C LYS A 47 -8.67 -3.04 0.61
N VAL A 48 -7.71 -3.50 1.41
CA VAL A 48 -6.71 -4.50 1.02
C VAL A 48 -6.65 -5.57 2.10
N THR A 49 -6.88 -6.82 1.72
CA THR A 49 -6.61 -7.96 2.60
C THR A 49 -5.21 -8.47 2.32
N VAL A 50 -4.39 -8.60 3.37
CA VAL A 50 -2.98 -9.00 3.28
C VAL A 50 -2.80 -10.33 4.02
N LEU A 51 -2.32 -11.34 3.30
CA LEU A 51 -1.88 -12.61 3.87
C LEU A 51 -0.38 -12.54 4.16
N LEU A 52 0.01 -12.78 5.41
CA LEU A 52 1.39 -12.80 5.86
C LEU A 52 1.99 -14.20 5.79
N SER A 53 3.32 -14.29 5.74
CA SER A 53 4.06 -15.56 5.72
C SER A 53 3.87 -16.42 6.97
N THR A 54 3.32 -15.86 8.05
CA THR A 54 2.93 -16.60 9.26
C THR A 54 1.58 -17.30 9.13
N GLY A 55 0.84 -17.07 8.03
CA GLY A 55 -0.55 -17.47 7.88
C GLY A 55 -1.56 -16.47 8.46
N ALA A 56 -1.11 -15.46 9.21
CA ALA A 56 -1.97 -14.41 9.73
C ALA A 56 -2.48 -13.50 8.59
N SER A 57 -3.72 -13.03 8.71
CA SER A 57 -4.34 -12.10 7.76
C SER A 57 -4.61 -10.75 8.41
N LYS A 58 -4.46 -9.68 7.63
CA LYS A 58 -4.78 -8.32 8.05
C LYS A 58 -5.68 -7.63 7.02
N LEU A 59 -6.63 -6.84 7.51
CA LEU A 59 -7.41 -5.91 6.69
C LEU A 59 -6.84 -4.50 6.84
N LEU A 60 -6.43 -3.92 5.72
CA LEU A 60 -5.99 -2.54 5.61
C LEU A 60 -7.07 -1.69 4.93
N ILE A 61 -7.37 -0.53 5.48
CA ILE A 61 -8.42 0.36 4.97
C ILE A 61 -7.83 1.75 4.74
N PHE A 62 -7.94 2.22 3.50
CA PHE A 62 -7.36 3.49 3.03
C PHE A 62 -8.44 4.48 2.62
N ASN A 63 -8.13 5.77 2.80
CA ASN A 63 -8.89 6.85 2.17
C ASN A 63 -8.45 7.04 0.70
N LYS A 64 -9.26 7.80 -0.07
CA LYS A 64 -8.94 8.13 -1.46
C LYS A 64 -7.53 8.74 -1.57
N GLY A 65 -6.76 8.27 -2.53
CA GLY A 65 -5.36 8.69 -2.73
C GLY A 65 -4.34 7.86 -1.93
N GLY A 66 -4.78 7.00 -1.00
CA GLY A 66 -3.92 6.02 -0.34
C GLY A 66 -3.24 5.10 -1.35
N LYS A 67 -2.00 4.70 -1.05
CA LYS A 67 -1.15 3.92 -1.95
C LYS A 67 -0.64 2.65 -1.29
N VAL A 68 -0.62 1.59 -2.08
CA VAL A 68 0.09 0.36 -1.77
C VAL A 68 1.04 0.05 -2.92
N LEU A 69 2.33 -0.06 -2.61
CA LEU A 69 3.36 -0.40 -3.59
C LEU A 69 3.79 -1.84 -3.32
N VAL A 70 3.58 -2.71 -4.30
CA VAL A 70 3.96 -4.12 -4.25
C VAL A 70 5.22 -4.30 -5.11
N GLY A 71 6.29 -4.75 -4.47
CA GLY A 71 7.55 -5.12 -5.09
C GLY A 71 7.76 -6.63 -5.10
N SER A 72 8.95 -7.05 -5.53
CA SER A 72 9.36 -8.46 -5.53
C SER A 72 9.62 -9.00 -4.11
N GLY A 73 9.58 -10.33 -3.96
CA GLY A 73 10.01 -11.01 -2.74
C GLY A 73 9.14 -10.74 -1.50
N GLY A 74 7.87 -10.42 -1.69
CA GLY A 74 6.94 -10.13 -0.58
C GLY A 74 7.07 -8.73 0.02
N THR A 75 7.80 -7.84 -0.66
CA THR A 75 7.96 -6.43 -0.29
C THR A 75 6.70 -5.63 -0.60
N SER A 76 6.09 -5.04 0.41
CA SER A 76 4.97 -4.10 0.29
C SER A 76 5.21 -2.84 1.10
N HIS A 77 4.91 -1.68 0.50
CA HIS A 77 4.89 -0.39 1.18
C HIS A 77 3.47 0.17 1.21
N TYR A 78 3.07 0.75 2.34
CA TYR A 78 1.75 1.28 2.57
C TYR A 78 1.83 2.75 3.00
N SER A 79 1.06 3.62 2.35
CA SER A 79 0.94 5.02 2.79
C SER A 79 0.17 5.12 4.11
N LYS A 80 0.58 5.98 5.05
CA LYS A 80 -0.27 6.42 6.17
C LYS A 80 -1.03 7.71 5.84
N PRO A 81 -2.12 7.99 6.57
CA PRO A 81 -2.78 7.10 7.53
C PRO A 81 -3.64 6.05 6.81
N HIS A 82 -3.65 4.85 7.38
CA HIS A 82 -4.62 3.79 7.06
C HIS A 82 -4.97 3.06 8.36
N ILE A 83 -6.13 2.42 8.37
CA ILE A 83 -6.53 1.55 9.49
C ILE A 83 -6.00 0.14 9.18
N ALA A 84 -5.40 -0.52 10.16
CA ALA A 84 -5.00 -1.91 10.09
C ALA A 84 -5.75 -2.71 11.15
N LYS A 85 -6.37 -3.83 10.77
CA LYS A 85 -7.07 -4.74 11.67
C LYS A 85 -6.62 -6.17 11.41
N ASP A 86 -6.54 -6.97 12.46
CA ASP A 86 -6.38 -8.42 12.31
C ASP A 86 -7.70 -9.06 11.82
N LEU A 87 -7.57 -10.15 11.08
CA LEU A 87 -8.68 -10.98 10.61
C LEU A 87 -8.62 -12.36 11.24
#